data_AF-A0A1C6ERP6-F1
#
_entry.id   AF-A0A1C6ERP6-F1
#
_cell.length_a   1.000
_cell.length_b   1.000
_cell.length_c   1.000
_cell.angle_alpha   90.00
_cell.angle_beta   90.00
_cell.angle_gamma   90.00
#
_symmetry.space_group_name_H-M   'P 1'
#
loop_
_entity.id
_entity.type
_entity.pdbx_description
1 polymer ?
#
loop_
_entity_poly.entity_id
_entity_poly.type
_entity_poly.pdbx_seq_one_letter_code
_entity_poly.pdbx_strand_id
1 'polypeptide(L)'
;MKKKILVALGIGIVAIAGAGTVYATRSQKAKSSSDQAYELGQMIQEQDKETDTSDELYAVGKDIQITKQEMKNHEKRFALGEEDAQDSVTDDGKSSEEKAFQALVRRKTLAVAAETAGYTVSDAELDQIVSEKREAMDTGIDDPENKEYGETLKALYDSFGGEDQYWEYMREETRTSAEIEKYFADKENEYKEQLGSDGETAQPWDEAREELVDQLIAEQDVKTV
;
A
#
# COMPACT_ATOMS: atom_id res chain seq x y z
N MET A 1 26.16 -23.61 -26.20
CA MET A 1 24.77 -23.52 -25.71
C MET A 1 24.78 -22.57 -24.52
N LYS A 2 24.27 -21.34 -24.70
CA LYS A 2 24.31 -20.28 -23.67
C LYS A 2 23.18 -20.53 -22.67
N LYS A 3 23.53 -20.79 -21.42
CA LYS A 3 22.58 -20.89 -20.30
C LYS A 3 21.99 -19.49 -20.08
N LYS A 4 20.69 -19.31 -20.29
CA LYS A 4 20.00 -18.09 -19.88
C LYS A 4 19.77 -18.20 -18.38
N ILE A 5 20.51 -17.40 -17.61
CA ILE A 5 20.24 -17.15 -16.21
C ILE A 5 18.96 -16.31 -16.19
N LEU A 6 17.86 -16.91 -15.76
CA LEU A 6 16.67 -16.16 -15.35
C LEU A 6 17.07 -15.45 -14.06
N VAL A 7 17.40 -14.17 -14.17
CA VAL A 7 17.39 -13.26 -13.02
C VAL A 7 15.93 -13.16 -12.63
N ALA A 8 15.53 -13.93 -11.63
CA ALA A 8 14.27 -13.71 -10.93
C ALA A 8 14.41 -12.36 -10.23
N LEU A 9 13.99 -11.29 -10.92
CA LEU A 9 13.67 -10.04 -10.25
C LEU A 9 12.53 -10.40 -9.31
N GLY A 10 12.84 -10.51 -8.03
CA GLY A 10 11.88 -10.66 -6.95
C GLY A 10 11.07 -9.37 -6.87
N ILE A 11 10.15 -9.19 -7.81
CA ILE A 11 9.02 -8.29 -7.66
C ILE A 11 8.18 -8.99 -6.60
N GLY A 12 8.46 -8.64 -5.35
CA GLY A 12 7.62 -9.04 -4.23
C GLY A 12 6.23 -8.59 -4.58
N ILE A 13 5.38 -9.54 -4.94
CA ILE A 13 3.95 -9.31 -5.10
C ILE A 13 3.51 -8.78 -3.74
N VAL A 14 3.41 -7.45 -3.60
CA VAL A 14 2.60 -6.82 -2.56
C VAL A 14 1.18 -7.13 -2.97
N ALA A 15 0.79 -8.37 -2.68
CA ALA A 15 -0.59 -8.76 -2.62
C ALA A 15 -1.17 -7.80 -1.60
N ILE A 16 -2.03 -6.91 -2.06
CA ILE A 16 -3.03 -6.34 -1.17
C ILE A 16 -3.77 -7.56 -0.66
N ALA A 17 -3.45 -8.04 0.54
CA ALA A 17 -4.14 -9.15 1.16
C ALA A 17 -5.48 -8.63 1.72
N GLY A 18 -6.21 -7.85 0.90
CA GLY A 18 -7.58 -7.39 1.16
C GLY A 18 -8.64 -8.49 1.03
N ALA A 19 -8.26 -9.76 0.99
CA ALA A 19 -9.20 -10.88 0.92
C ALA A 19 -9.00 -11.95 2.01
N GLY A 20 -7.98 -11.83 2.86
CA GLY A 20 -7.54 -12.97 3.69
C GLY A 20 -7.78 -12.88 5.20
N THR A 21 -7.77 -11.68 5.80
CA THR A 21 -7.67 -11.58 7.27
C THR A 21 -8.58 -10.52 7.90
N VAL A 22 -9.85 -10.44 7.51
CA VAL A 22 -10.89 -9.89 8.40
C VAL A 22 -11.30 -11.00 9.39
N TYR A 23 -10.38 -11.40 10.26
CA TYR A 23 -10.73 -12.22 11.43
C TYR A 23 -10.87 -11.33 12.66
N ALA A 24 -12.11 -10.87 12.84
CA ALA A 24 -12.77 -10.60 14.11
C ALA A 24 -12.05 -9.72 15.16
N THR A 25 -12.53 -8.49 15.33
CA THR A 25 -12.85 -7.99 16.68
C THR A 25 -14.25 -7.35 16.69
N ARG A 26 -15.11 -7.86 17.57
CA ARG A 26 -16.54 -7.56 17.72
C ARG A 26 -16.82 -6.11 18.12
N SER A 27 -17.82 -5.49 17.50
CA SER A 27 -19.18 -5.29 18.09
C SER A 27 -19.92 -4.07 17.52
N GLN A 28 -20.58 -4.22 16.36
CA GLN A 28 -21.79 -3.46 16.03
C GLN A 28 -22.46 -4.11 14.82
N LYS A 29 -23.60 -4.80 15.06
CA LYS A 29 -24.60 -5.25 14.06
C LYS A 29 -24.00 -5.72 12.72
N ALA A 30 -23.59 -7.00 12.65
CA ALA A 30 -22.92 -7.60 11.49
C ALA A 30 -23.60 -7.26 10.15
N LYS A 31 -23.01 -6.33 9.39
CA LYS A 31 -23.27 -6.13 7.97
C LYS A 31 -22.66 -7.32 7.20
N SER A 32 -23.20 -7.64 6.02
CA SER A 32 -22.60 -8.66 5.15
C SER A 32 -21.17 -8.24 4.75
N SER A 33 -20.26 -9.20 4.55
CA SER A 33 -18.90 -8.94 4.05
C SER A 33 -18.91 -8.16 2.72
N SER A 34 -19.89 -8.43 1.87
CA SER A 34 -20.17 -7.67 0.64
C SER A 34 -20.63 -6.22 0.88
N ASP A 35 -21.47 -5.95 1.90
CA ASP A 35 -21.88 -4.59 2.26
C ASP A 35 -20.67 -3.77 2.74
N GLN A 36 -19.78 -4.41 3.50
CA GLN A 36 -18.53 -3.80 3.98
C GLN A 36 -17.57 -3.49 2.83
N ALA A 37 -17.43 -4.40 1.87
CA ALA A 37 -16.61 -4.18 0.68
C ALA A 37 -17.16 -3.07 -0.23
N TYR A 38 -18.49 -3.00 -0.38
CA TYR A 38 -19.13 -1.93 -1.13
C TYR A 38 -18.94 -0.56 -0.43
N GLU A 39 -19.13 -0.49 0.90
CA GLU A 39 -18.86 0.72 1.67
C GLU A 39 -17.38 1.13 1.59
N LEU A 40 -16.46 0.17 1.65
CA LEU A 40 -15.03 0.42 1.50
C LEU A 40 -14.71 1.08 0.16
N GLY A 41 -15.15 0.51 -0.97
CA GLY A 41 -14.81 1.08 -2.26
C GLY A 41 -15.52 2.39 -2.57
N GLN A 42 -16.72 2.66 -1.99
CA GLN A 42 -17.29 4.02 -2.02
C GLN A 42 -16.39 5.04 -1.32
N MET A 43 -15.82 4.69 -0.16
CA MET A 43 -14.89 5.59 0.55
C MET A 43 -13.59 5.81 -0.22
N ILE A 44 -13.08 4.78 -0.90
CA ILE A 44 -11.92 4.93 -1.77
C ILE A 44 -12.25 5.89 -2.93
N GLN A 45 -13.42 5.74 -3.55
CA GLN A 45 -13.83 6.63 -4.66
C GLN A 45 -14.06 8.09 -4.20
N GLU A 46 -14.49 8.32 -2.96
CA GLU A 46 -14.60 9.66 -2.35
C GLU A 46 -13.24 10.32 -2.11
N GLN A 47 -12.12 9.59 -2.21
CA GLN A 47 -10.77 10.13 -2.11
C GLN A 47 -10.30 10.82 -3.40
N ASP A 48 -10.57 10.21 -4.55
CA ASP A 48 -10.03 10.64 -5.85
C ASP A 48 -10.91 11.66 -6.57
N LYS A 49 -12.14 11.86 -6.09
CA LYS A 49 -12.94 13.00 -6.52
C LYS A 49 -12.26 14.26 -6.02
N GLU A 50 -11.52 14.93 -6.91
CA GLU A 50 -11.08 16.32 -6.73
C GLU A 50 -12.31 17.13 -6.27
N THR A 51 -12.41 17.36 -4.98
CA THR A 51 -13.27 18.42 -4.49
C THR A 51 -12.52 19.70 -4.77
N ASP A 52 -12.89 20.30 -5.88
CA ASP A 52 -12.52 21.63 -6.35
C ASP A 52 -12.95 22.69 -5.30
N THR A 53 -12.26 22.73 -4.15
CA THR A 53 -12.22 23.81 -3.15
C THR A 53 -11.34 23.40 -1.96
N SER A 54 -10.10 23.91 -1.89
CA SER A 54 -9.40 24.17 -0.61
C SER A 54 -9.47 23.02 0.41
N ASP A 55 -8.94 21.83 0.10
CA ASP A 55 -8.79 20.81 1.14
C ASP A 55 -7.90 21.36 2.25
N GLU A 56 -8.50 21.57 3.42
CA GLU A 56 -7.78 22.06 4.59
C GLU A 56 -6.62 21.11 4.88
N LEU A 57 -5.41 21.66 4.98
CA LEU A 57 -4.23 20.90 5.34
C LEU A 57 -4.38 20.34 6.76
N TYR A 58 -4.09 19.05 6.90
CA TYR A 58 -3.96 18.40 8.20
C TYR A 58 -2.52 18.48 8.69
N ALA A 59 -1.55 18.22 7.81
CA ALA A 59 -0.14 18.31 8.12
C ALA A 59 0.70 18.72 6.90
N VAL A 60 1.85 19.34 7.19
CA VAL A 60 2.80 19.82 6.19
C VAL A 60 4.20 19.41 6.62
N GLY A 61 4.92 18.75 5.71
CA GLY A 61 6.36 18.53 5.79
C GLY A 61 7.11 19.37 4.76
N LYS A 62 8.41 19.13 4.66
CA LYS A 62 9.29 19.80 3.70
C LYS A 62 8.85 19.57 2.26
N ASP A 63 8.60 18.31 1.89
CA ASP A 63 8.30 17.89 0.52
C ASP A 63 6.94 17.14 0.44
N ILE A 64 6.24 16.95 1.56
CA ILE A 64 4.94 16.27 1.63
C ILE A 64 3.84 17.14 2.26
N GLN A 65 2.60 16.91 1.84
CA GLN A 65 1.40 17.48 2.45
C GLN A 65 0.36 16.39 2.66
N ILE A 66 -0.39 16.50 3.74
CA ILE A 66 -1.51 15.65 4.09
C ILE A 66 -2.72 16.54 4.31
N THR A 67 -3.79 16.28 3.58
CA THR A 67 -5.08 16.95 3.74
C THR A 67 -5.93 16.29 4.82
N LYS A 68 -6.91 17.02 5.35
CA LYS A 68 -7.91 16.43 6.28
C LYS A 68 -8.71 15.31 5.64
N GLN A 69 -8.95 15.38 4.33
CA GLN A 69 -9.69 14.37 3.59
C GLN A 69 -8.87 13.07 3.48
N GLU A 70 -7.57 13.15 3.14
CA GLU A 70 -6.66 11.99 3.16
C GLU A 70 -6.61 11.33 4.53
N MET A 71 -6.46 12.11 5.62
CA MET A 71 -6.46 11.58 6.98
C MET A 71 -7.74 10.84 7.33
N LYS A 72 -8.89 11.48 7.08
CA LYS A 72 -10.21 10.92 7.39
C LYS A 72 -10.45 9.61 6.63
N ASN A 73 -9.98 9.52 5.40
CA ASN A 73 -10.12 8.33 4.59
C ASN A 73 -9.21 7.21 5.10
N HIS A 74 -7.96 7.53 5.40
CA HIS A 74 -6.99 6.54 5.88
C HIS A 74 -7.36 6.01 7.28
N GLU A 75 -7.82 6.86 8.20
CA GLU A 75 -8.34 6.45 9.51
C GLU A 75 -9.51 5.47 9.39
N LYS A 76 -10.42 5.71 8.45
CA LYS A 76 -11.55 4.80 8.20
C LYS A 76 -11.10 3.46 7.61
N ARG A 77 -10.10 3.43 6.73
CA ARG A 77 -9.50 2.17 6.21
C ARG A 77 -8.87 1.36 7.34
N PHE A 78 -8.13 2.01 8.23
CA PHE A 78 -7.59 1.41 9.45
C PHE A 78 -8.69 0.82 10.35
N ALA A 79 -9.79 1.55 10.55
CA ALA A 79 -10.92 1.08 11.34
C ALA A 79 -11.65 -0.14 10.72
N LEU A 80 -11.45 -0.40 9.42
CA LEU A 80 -11.99 -1.56 8.72
C LEU A 80 -11.01 -2.75 8.64
N GLY A 81 -9.76 -2.60 9.11
CA GLY A 81 -8.79 -3.71 9.22
C GLY A 81 -8.07 -4.06 7.92
N GLU A 82 -7.82 -3.08 7.04
CA GLU A 82 -7.24 -3.27 5.70
C GLU A 82 -5.70 -3.41 5.68
N GLU A 83 -4.98 -3.19 6.79
CA GLU A 83 -3.52 -3.17 6.72
C GLU A 83 -2.92 -4.60 6.69
N ASP A 84 -2.24 -4.89 5.59
CA ASP A 84 -1.41 -6.08 5.45
C ASP A 84 -0.27 -6.10 6.48
N ALA A 85 0.09 -7.31 6.90
CA ALA A 85 1.09 -7.62 7.93
C ALA A 85 2.54 -7.14 7.66
N GLN A 86 2.75 -6.26 6.67
CA GLN A 86 4.04 -5.63 6.41
C GLN A 86 4.28 -4.39 7.30
N ASP A 87 3.21 -3.73 7.74
CA ASP A 87 3.22 -2.75 8.83
C ASP A 87 2.65 -3.43 10.07
N SER A 88 3.49 -4.13 10.83
CA SER A 88 3.09 -4.69 12.12
C SER A 88 2.86 -3.56 13.10
N VAL A 89 1.73 -2.86 13.01
CA VAL A 89 1.28 -2.00 14.10
C VAL A 89 0.76 -2.91 15.19
N THR A 90 1.70 -3.45 15.98
CA THR A 90 1.42 -4.09 17.26
C THR A 90 0.47 -3.20 18.07
N ASP A 91 -0.38 -3.79 18.92
CA ASP A 91 -1.26 -3.04 19.83
C ASP A 91 -0.41 -2.21 20.81
N ASP A 92 0.02 -1.03 20.34
CA ASP A 92 0.97 -0.12 20.96
C ASP A 92 0.26 1.02 21.71
N GLY A 93 -1.07 0.93 21.82
CA GLY A 93 -1.91 1.91 22.49
C GLY A 93 -2.20 3.19 21.68
N LYS A 94 -1.75 3.27 20.41
CA LYS A 94 -2.02 4.41 19.52
C LYS A 94 -3.45 4.39 18.97
N SER A 95 -4.02 5.57 18.76
CA SER A 95 -5.35 5.72 18.13
C SER A 95 -5.33 5.33 16.65
N SER A 96 -6.48 5.00 16.06
CA SER A 96 -6.59 4.77 14.61
C SER A 96 -6.16 5.99 13.80
N GLU A 97 -6.38 7.20 14.31
CA GLU A 97 -5.92 8.45 13.72
C GLU A 97 -4.39 8.54 13.72
N GLU A 98 -3.72 8.22 14.84
CA GLU A 98 -2.26 8.24 14.94
C GLU A 98 -1.60 7.20 14.01
N LYS A 99 -2.20 6.02 13.91
CA LYS A 99 -1.74 4.96 12.99
C LYS A 99 -1.90 5.39 11.54
N ALA A 100 -3.07 5.93 11.19
CA ALA A 100 -3.34 6.46 9.87
C ALA A 100 -2.39 7.60 9.49
N PHE A 101 -2.11 8.51 10.42
CA PHE A 101 -1.16 9.58 10.20
C PHE A 101 0.25 9.05 9.94
N GLN A 102 0.72 8.09 10.75
CA GLN A 102 2.04 7.49 10.58
C GLN A 102 2.17 6.77 9.23
N ALA A 103 1.17 5.99 8.83
CA ALA A 103 1.16 5.29 7.55
C ALA A 103 1.16 6.27 6.36
N LEU A 104 0.39 7.35 6.41
CA LEU A 104 0.39 8.39 5.37
C LEU A 104 1.74 9.11 5.28
N VAL A 105 2.30 9.52 6.42
CA VAL A 105 3.62 10.15 6.47
C VAL A 105 4.68 9.21 5.89
N ARG A 106 4.68 7.95 6.31
CA ARG A 106 5.60 6.92 5.82
C ARG A 106 5.47 6.75 4.30
N ARG A 107 4.27 6.45 3.79
CA ARG A 107 4.02 6.22 2.36
C ARG A 107 4.42 7.42 1.50
N LYS A 108 4.00 8.64 1.87
CA LYS A 108 4.32 9.87 1.12
C LYS A 108 5.81 10.19 1.16
N THR A 109 6.45 10.03 2.31
CA THR A 109 7.90 10.24 2.45
C THR A 109 8.67 9.28 1.54
N LEU A 110 8.27 8.01 1.50
CA LEU A 110 8.91 7.01 0.66
C LEU A 110 8.66 7.24 -0.83
N ALA A 111 7.46 7.67 -1.20
CA ALA A 111 7.16 8.06 -2.58
C ALA A 111 8.06 9.23 -3.03
N VAL A 112 8.18 10.28 -2.21
CA VAL A 112 9.09 11.42 -2.47
C VAL A 112 10.55 10.96 -2.56
N ALA A 113 11.00 10.05 -1.70
CA ALA A 113 12.37 9.55 -1.73
C ALA A 113 12.66 8.77 -3.02
N ALA A 114 11.72 7.90 -3.45
CA ALA A 114 11.82 7.15 -4.68
C ALA A 114 11.82 8.08 -5.91
N GLU A 115 10.90 9.05 -5.96
CA GLU A 115 10.81 10.04 -7.03
C GLU A 115 12.09 10.90 -7.11
N THR A 116 12.57 11.41 -5.97
CA THR A 116 13.77 12.25 -5.88
C THR A 116 15.02 11.49 -6.34
N ALA A 117 15.08 10.18 -6.07
CA ALA A 117 16.16 9.32 -6.54
C ALA A 117 16.00 8.86 -8.00
N GLY A 118 14.90 9.23 -8.67
CA GLY A 118 14.66 8.97 -10.10
C GLY A 118 14.11 7.58 -10.41
N TYR A 119 13.56 6.87 -9.43
CA TYR A 119 12.91 5.59 -9.64
C TYR A 119 11.60 5.77 -10.38
N THR A 120 11.41 5.01 -11.45
CA THR A 120 10.19 5.04 -12.27
C THR A 120 9.80 3.62 -12.68
N VAL A 121 8.51 3.45 -12.94
CA VAL A 121 7.96 2.20 -13.50
C VAL A 121 7.40 2.51 -14.88
N SER A 122 7.88 1.77 -15.88
CA SER A 122 7.36 1.89 -17.24
C SER A 122 5.94 1.32 -17.34
N ASP A 123 5.15 1.81 -18.30
CA ASP A 123 3.78 1.30 -18.48
C ASP A 123 3.75 -0.22 -18.73
N ALA A 124 4.73 -0.77 -19.45
CA ALA A 124 4.80 -2.21 -19.71
C ALA A 124 5.09 -3.03 -18.43
N GLU A 125 5.96 -2.53 -17.54
CA GLU A 125 6.19 -3.16 -16.23
C GLU A 125 4.94 -3.07 -15.37
N LEU A 126 4.29 -1.91 -15.36
CA LEU A 126 3.07 -1.68 -14.58
C LEU A 126 1.92 -2.57 -15.05
N ASP A 127 1.72 -2.69 -16.36
CA ASP A 127 0.69 -3.55 -16.95
C ASP A 127 0.93 -5.03 -16.60
N GLN A 128 2.20 -5.46 -16.55
CA GLN A 128 2.55 -6.80 -16.09
C GLN A 128 2.17 -7.00 -14.61
N ILE A 129 2.57 -6.08 -13.73
CA ILE A 129 2.28 -6.17 -12.28
C ILE A 129 0.76 -6.16 -12.03
N VAL A 130 0.02 -5.28 -12.70
CA VAL A 130 -1.44 -5.18 -12.57
C VAL A 130 -2.12 -6.44 -13.11
N SER A 131 -1.65 -6.99 -14.24
CA SER A 131 -2.19 -8.23 -14.80
C SER A 131 -2.00 -9.42 -13.85
N GLU A 132 -0.82 -9.54 -13.23
CA GLU A 132 -0.53 -10.61 -12.26
C GLU A 132 -1.40 -10.48 -11.00
N LYS A 133 -1.58 -9.25 -10.49
CA LYS A 133 -2.50 -8.97 -9.36
C LYS A 133 -3.95 -9.31 -9.72
N ARG A 134 -4.40 -8.93 -10.92
CA ARG A 134 -5.76 -9.22 -11.40
C ARG A 134 -6.02 -10.69 -11.53
N GLU A 135 -5.11 -11.44 -12.17
CA GLU A 135 -5.22 -12.89 -12.28
C GLU A 135 -5.30 -13.57 -10.90
N ALA A 136 -4.50 -13.11 -9.93
CA ALA A 136 -4.51 -13.64 -8.58
C ALA A 136 -5.84 -13.37 -7.84
N MET A 137 -6.46 -12.20 -8.04
CA MET A 137 -7.75 -11.84 -7.42
C MET A 137 -8.95 -12.48 -8.13
N ASP A 138 -8.90 -12.61 -9.45
CA ASP A 138 -9.98 -13.26 -10.20
C ASP A 138 -9.99 -14.78 -9.96
N THR A 139 -8.88 -15.34 -9.49
CA THR A 139 -8.79 -16.76 -9.12
C THR A 139 -9.73 -17.06 -7.95
N GLY A 140 -10.83 -17.74 -8.25
CA GLY A 140 -11.81 -18.17 -7.26
C GLY A 140 -13.03 -17.24 -7.11
N ILE A 141 -13.13 -16.17 -7.92
CA ILE A 141 -14.27 -15.25 -7.88
C ILE A 141 -15.61 -15.93 -8.26
N ASP A 142 -15.54 -17.01 -9.05
CA ASP A 142 -16.68 -17.83 -9.47
C ASP A 142 -16.66 -19.23 -8.84
N ASP A 143 -15.80 -19.46 -7.84
CA ASP A 143 -15.72 -20.74 -7.14
C ASP A 143 -16.99 -20.94 -6.28
N PRO A 144 -17.82 -21.96 -6.55
CA PRO A 144 -19.00 -22.23 -5.75
C PRO A 144 -18.69 -22.63 -4.30
N GLU A 145 -17.46 -23.06 -3.99
CA GLU A 145 -16.98 -23.34 -2.64
C GLU A 145 -16.50 -22.07 -1.91
N ASN A 146 -16.26 -20.97 -2.64
CA ASN A 146 -15.82 -19.68 -2.12
C ASN A 146 -16.72 -18.50 -2.57
N LYS A 147 -18.04 -18.71 -2.50
CA LYS A 147 -19.03 -17.70 -2.93
C LYS A 147 -18.90 -16.37 -2.21
N GLU A 148 -18.57 -16.40 -0.93
CA GLU A 148 -18.43 -15.18 -0.11
C GLU A 148 -17.31 -14.29 -0.65
N TYR A 149 -16.17 -14.86 -1.04
CA TYR A 149 -15.09 -14.13 -1.68
C TYR A 149 -15.54 -13.47 -2.99
N GLY A 150 -16.18 -14.26 -3.85
CA GLY A 150 -16.68 -13.77 -5.14
C GLY A 150 -17.70 -12.64 -5.00
N GLU A 151 -18.65 -12.77 -4.06
CA GLU A 151 -19.65 -11.73 -3.77
C GLU A 151 -19.01 -10.46 -3.18
N THR A 152 -18.02 -10.62 -2.30
CA THR A 152 -17.27 -9.51 -1.70
C THR A 152 -16.47 -8.74 -2.75
N LEU A 153 -15.75 -9.45 -3.62
CA LEU A 153 -14.95 -8.83 -4.67
C LEU A 153 -15.82 -8.13 -5.73
N LYS A 154 -16.94 -8.75 -6.14
CA LYS A 154 -17.91 -8.12 -7.05
C LYS A 154 -18.53 -6.87 -6.43
N ALA A 155 -18.87 -6.89 -5.14
CA ALA A 155 -19.38 -5.72 -4.44
C ALA A 155 -18.34 -4.59 -4.36
N LEU A 156 -17.06 -4.93 -4.16
CA LEU A 156 -15.97 -3.96 -4.25
C LEU A 156 -15.92 -3.35 -5.66
N TYR A 157 -15.90 -4.14 -6.73
CA TYR A 157 -15.90 -3.64 -8.11
C TYR A 157 -17.10 -2.74 -8.40
N ASP A 158 -18.30 -3.15 -8.00
CA ASP A 158 -19.53 -2.38 -8.21
C ASP A 158 -19.47 -1.01 -7.52
N SER A 159 -18.80 -0.88 -6.38
CA SER A 159 -18.64 0.39 -5.69
C SER A 159 -17.76 1.40 -6.44
N PHE A 160 -16.83 0.92 -7.27
CA PHE A 160 -16.02 1.76 -8.17
C PHE A 160 -16.74 2.11 -9.48
N GLY A 161 -17.92 1.52 -9.73
CA GLY A 161 -18.61 1.62 -11.01
C GLY A 161 -18.25 0.50 -11.99
N GLY A 162 -17.58 -0.55 -11.51
CA GLY A 162 -17.19 -1.74 -12.26
C GLY A 162 -15.73 -2.10 -12.07
N GLU A 163 -15.39 -3.31 -12.51
CA GLU A 163 -14.04 -3.88 -12.40
C GLU A 163 -12.97 -3.02 -13.09
N ASP A 164 -13.23 -2.52 -14.30
CA ASP A 164 -12.26 -1.70 -15.03
C ASP A 164 -11.92 -0.39 -14.28
N GLN A 165 -12.91 0.24 -13.65
CA GLN A 165 -12.71 1.47 -12.85
C GLN A 165 -11.92 1.19 -11.56
N TYR A 166 -12.14 0.03 -10.93
CA TYR A 166 -11.31 -0.43 -9.82
C TYR A 166 -9.85 -0.64 -10.26
N TRP A 167 -9.63 -1.28 -11.41
CA TRP A 167 -8.26 -1.53 -11.90
C TRP A 167 -7.54 -0.27 -12.39
N GLU A 168 -8.25 0.74 -12.88
CA GLU A 168 -7.69 2.07 -13.13
C GLU A 168 -7.15 2.72 -11.85
N TYR A 169 -7.94 2.72 -10.76
CA TYR A 169 -7.47 3.16 -9.44
C TYR A 169 -6.26 2.35 -8.96
N MET A 170 -6.36 1.03 -9.03
CA MET A 170 -5.30 0.13 -8.59
C MET A 170 -4.00 0.31 -9.36
N ARG A 171 -4.07 0.73 -10.62
CA ARG A 171 -2.90 0.96 -11.47
C ARG A 171 -2.03 2.11 -10.94
N GLU A 172 -2.63 3.22 -10.51
CA GLU A 172 -1.88 4.36 -9.97
C GLU A 172 -1.30 4.05 -8.59
N GLU A 173 -2.08 3.40 -7.71
CA GLU A 173 -1.58 2.94 -6.41
C GLU A 173 -0.43 1.92 -6.55
N THR A 174 -0.53 1.03 -7.55
CA THR A 174 0.51 0.05 -7.86
C THR A 174 1.78 0.70 -8.40
N ARG A 175 1.66 1.76 -9.22
CA ARG A 175 2.82 2.51 -9.73
C ARG A 175 3.66 3.05 -8.57
N THR A 176 3.02 3.77 -7.65
CA THR A 176 3.67 4.36 -6.48
C THR A 176 4.36 3.30 -5.63
N SER A 177 3.66 2.21 -5.32
CA SER A 177 4.24 1.09 -4.55
C SER A 177 5.44 0.45 -5.25
N ALA A 178 5.35 0.20 -6.56
CA ALA A 178 6.43 -0.42 -7.32
C ALA A 178 7.67 0.49 -7.44
N GLU A 179 7.49 1.81 -7.49
CA GLU A 179 8.62 2.77 -7.44
C GLU A 179 9.32 2.74 -6.08
N ILE A 180 8.56 2.69 -4.98
CA ILE A 180 9.10 2.54 -3.61
C ILE A 180 9.83 1.20 -3.44
N GLU A 181 9.28 0.11 -3.99
CA GLU A 181 9.92 -1.21 -3.95
C GLU A 181 11.24 -1.23 -4.72
N LYS A 182 11.28 -0.63 -5.91
CA LYS A 182 12.53 -0.48 -6.68
C LYS A 182 13.57 0.32 -5.89
N TYR A 183 13.17 1.41 -5.24
CA TYR A 183 14.04 2.18 -4.35
C TYR A 183 14.64 1.30 -3.25
N PHE A 184 13.83 0.50 -2.55
CA PHE A 184 14.35 -0.36 -1.48
C PHE A 184 15.17 -1.54 -1.98
N ALA A 185 14.84 -2.12 -3.13
CA ALA A 185 15.62 -3.20 -3.72
C ALA A 185 17.05 -2.73 -4.04
N ASP A 186 17.20 -1.52 -4.58
CA ASP A 186 18.51 -0.93 -4.84
C ASP A 186 19.22 -0.54 -3.54
N LYS A 187 18.52 -0.02 -2.53
CA LYS A 187 19.12 0.26 -1.21
C LYS A 187 19.58 -1.01 -0.49
N GLU A 188 18.84 -2.11 -0.62
CA GLU A 188 19.24 -3.42 -0.10
C GLU A 188 20.51 -3.92 -0.82
N ASN A 189 20.60 -3.74 -2.14
CA ASN A 189 21.79 -4.09 -2.91
C ASN A 189 22.99 -3.24 -2.49
N GLU A 190 22.83 -1.92 -2.35
CA GLU A 190 23.88 -1.02 -1.84
C GLU A 190 24.36 -1.45 -0.44
N TYR A 191 23.42 -1.78 0.45
CA TYR A 191 23.72 -2.27 1.80
C TYR A 191 24.52 -3.58 1.75
N LYS A 192 24.13 -4.51 0.88
CA LYS A 192 24.83 -5.79 0.65
C LYS A 192 26.24 -5.60 0.09
N GLU A 193 26.42 -4.68 -0.86
CA GLU A 193 27.72 -4.42 -1.47
C GLU A 193 28.73 -3.79 -0.51
N GLN A 194 28.27 -2.93 0.41
CA GLN A 194 29.12 -2.30 1.43
C GLN A 194 29.75 -3.31 2.40
N LEU A 195 29.17 -4.50 2.53
CA LEU A 195 29.65 -5.55 3.45
C LEU A 195 30.80 -6.39 2.88
N GLY A 196 31.04 -6.35 1.57
CA GLY A 196 32.05 -7.18 0.90
C GLY A 196 31.75 -8.69 0.92
N SER A 197 32.69 -9.53 0.46
CA SER A 197 32.49 -10.98 0.33
C SER A 197 32.45 -11.77 1.65
N ASP A 198 32.95 -11.16 2.73
CA ASP A 198 33.20 -11.81 4.02
C ASP A 198 32.32 -11.22 5.14
N GLY A 199 31.43 -10.27 4.81
CA GLY A 199 30.63 -9.54 5.79
C GLY A 199 29.37 -10.28 6.20
N GLU A 200 29.41 -10.97 7.34
CA GLU A 200 28.20 -11.15 8.14
C GLU A 200 27.77 -9.77 8.66
N THR A 201 26.53 -9.37 8.40
CA THR A 201 25.96 -8.19 9.02
C THR A 201 25.77 -8.43 10.52
N ALA A 202 26.13 -7.46 11.35
CA ALA A 202 25.61 -7.43 12.72
C ALA A 202 24.10 -7.11 12.77
N GLN A 203 23.57 -6.43 11.73
CA GLN A 203 22.20 -5.93 11.65
C GLN A 203 21.48 -6.45 10.37
N PRO A 204 20.32 -7.13 10.51
CA PRO A 204 19.49 -7.52 9.37
C PRO A 204 19.08 -6.33 8.49
N TRP A 205 18.88 -6.57 7.19
CA TRP A 205 18.40 -5.53 6.26
C TRP A 205 17.10 -4.89 6.74
N ASP A 206 16.17 -5.67 7.30
CA ASP A 206 14.89 -5.14 7.81
C ASP A 206 15.10 -4.05 8.86
N GLU A 207 16.06 -4.22 9.78
CA GLU A 207 16.40 -3.20 10.79
C GLU A 207 17.04 -1.97 10.15
N ALA A 208 17.99 -2.16 9.22
CA ALA A 208 18.62 -1.05 8.48
C ALA A 208 17.62 -0.27 7.60
N ARG A 209 16.62 -0.96 7.04
CA ARG A 209 15.54 -0.38 6.26
C ARG A 209 14.66 0.51 7.13
N GLU A 210 14.28 0.06 8.33
CA GLU A 210 13.48 0.89 9.25
C GLU A 210 14.27 2.12 9.73
N GLU A 211 15.57 1.98 10.01
CA GLU A 211 16.42 3.15 10.34
C GLU A 211 16.49 4.18 9.20
N LEU A 212 16.56 3.72 7.94
CA LEU A 212 16.50 4.58 6.77
C LEU A 212 15.13 5.27 6.64
N VAL A 213 14.04 4.53 6.88
CA VAL A 213 12.68 5.09 6.87
C VAL A 213 12.55 6.19 7.93
N ASP A 214 12.98 5.94 9.16
CA ASP A 214 12.94 6.91 10.25
C ASP A 214 13.74 8.18 9.95
N GLN A 215 14.91 8.03 9.32
CA GLN A 215 15.72 9.17 8.87
C GLN A 215 14.99 10.00 7.82
N LEU A 216 14.42 9.36 6.79
CA LEU A 216 13.67 10.05 5.73
C LEU A 216 12.43 10.78 6.31
N ILE A 217 11.72 10.16 7.26
CA ILE A 217 10.57 10.77 7.93
C ILE A 217 11.01 11.97 8.77
N ALA A 218 12.11 11.86 9.51
CA ALA A 218 12.65 12.96 10.31
C ALA A 218 13.05 14.17 9.44
N GLU A 219 13.60 13.93 8.24
CA GLU A 219 13.95 14.99 7.27
C GLU A 219 12.75 15.76 6.74
N GLN A 220 11.55 15.15 6.73
CA GLN A 220 10.33 15.82 6.34
C GLN A 220 9.86 16.84 7.38
N ASP A 221 10.29 16.77 8.65
CA ASP A 221 9.90 17.68 9.75
C ASP A 221 8.38 17.96 9.78
N VAL A 222 7.58 16.90 9.60
CA VAL A 222 6.13 16.99 9.43
C VAL A 222 5.47 17.58 10.68
N LYS A 223 4.62 18.60 10.48
CA LYS A 223 3.85 19.24 11.54
C LYS A 223 2.38 19.27 11.18
N THR A 224 1.53 18.94 12.15
CA THR A 224 0.09 19.18 12.05
C THR A 224 -0.20 20.68 12.07
N VAL A 225 -1.24 21.09 11.33
CA VAL A 225 -1.63 22.50 11.13
C VAL A 225 -2.64 22.96 12.18
#